data_AF-H3C1V0-F1
#
_entry.id   AF-H3C1V0-F1
#
_cell.length_a   1.000
_cell.length_b   1.000
_cell.length_c   1.000
_cell.angle_alpha   90.00
_cell.angle_beta   90.00
_cell.angle_gamma   90.00
#
_symmetry.space_group_name_H-M   'P 1'
#
loop_
_entity.id
_entity.type
_entity.pdbx_description
1 polymer ?
#
loop_
_entity_poly.entity_id
_entity_poly.type
_entity_poly.pdbx_seq_one_letter_code
_entity_poly.pdbx_strand_id
1 'polypeptide(L)'
;MFLHRLLVVLTDLAAHLLGSAVVRRHFHLLLSALLMLGPALSFWVSQHSIFARRSHFLYRLFLRSGWGWTCTFVGSFVFLLSFSIRRSLALSVRHLSRLGATGALWLCFCKLLDLLENATGSCFQPLLGGAELAEEQPLLVLREGVSKNECVQAGMLWSGYQVSEEVFLLCLCCLLLAEETAVFGPYLSLGGSSGAPLRAYFPQFPTQLLGGALGCLSWRLLYQGWYRLGPSWFCPGRPGLGLLNTRSGSREAEKVKAAVDHIQ
;
A
#
# COMPACT_ATOMS: atom_id res chain seq x y z
N MET A 1 -33.21 16.01 5.62
CA MET A 1 -33.97 14.74 5.54
C MET A 1 -33.52 13.83 4.40
N PHE A 2 -33.28 14.35 3.18
CA PHE A 2 -32.84 13.54 2.03
C PHE A 2 -31.50 12.80 2.25
N LEU A 3 -30.46 13.50 2.72
CA LEU A 3 -29.15 12.90 3.02
C LEU A 3 -29.22 11.75 4.02
N HIS A 4 -30.08 11.86 5.03
CA HIS A 4 -30.29 10.81 6.03
C HIS A 4 -30.95 9.57 5.40
N ARG A 5 -31.96 9.76 4.54
CA ARG A 5 -32.60 8.65 3.81
C ARG A 5 -31.62 7.98 2.85
N LEU A 6 -30.83 8.77 2.12
CA LEU A 6 -29.80 8.26 1.22
C LEU A 6 -28.74 7.45 1.98
N LEU A 7 -28.27 7.97 3.11
CA LEU A 7 -27.31 7.26 3.97
C LEU A 7 -27.87 5.91 4.41
N VAL A 8 -29.13 5.86 4.87
CA VAL A 8 -29.78 4.62 5.29
C VAL A 8 -29.87 3.60 4.16
N VAL A 9 -30.29 4.02 2.96
CA VAL A 9 -30.38 3.13 1.79
C VAL A 9 -29.01 2.57 1.42
N LEU A 10 -27.98 3.41 1.41
CA LEU A 10 -26.61 2.99 1.10
C LEU A 10 -26.05 2.01 2.14
N THR A 11 -26.29 2.28 3.43
CA THR A 11 -25.86 1.38 4.51
C THR A 11 -26.56 0.03 4.45
N ASP A 12 -27.84 0.02 4.09
CA ASP A 12 -28.64 -1.21 4.00
C ASP A 12 -28.16 -2.05 2.82
N LEU A 13 -27.93 -1.42 1.67
CA LEU A 13 -27.38 -2.08 0.49
C LEU A 13 -25.99 -2.66 0.78
N ALA A 14 -25.12 -1.90 1.45
CA ALA A 14 -23.79 -2.36 1.84
C ALA A 14 -23.85 -3.54 2.80
N ALA A 15 -24.74 -3.51 3.79
CA ALA A 15 -24.92 -4.61 4.74
C ALA A 15 -25.43 -5.89 4.03
N HIS A 16 -26.36 -5.77 3.07
CA HIS A 16 -26.81 -6.90 2.26
C HIS A 16 -25.69 -7.46 1.39
N LEU A 17 -24.90 -6.60 0.76
CA LEU A 17 -23.78 -7.02 -0.09
C LEU A 17 -22.72 -7.76 0.73
N LEU A 18 -22.28 -7.18 1.84
CA LEU A 18 -21.26 -7.76 2.74
C LEU A 18 -21.76 -9.02 3.44
N GLY A 19 -23.05 -9.08 3.75
CA GLY A 19 -23.69 -10.28 4.33
C GLY A 19 -23.97 -11.40 3.33
N SER A 20 -23.81 -11.14 2.02
CA SER A 20 -24.14 -12.14 1.00
C SER A 20 -23.12 -13.28 0.98
N ALA A 21 -23.63 -14.52 0.91
CA ALA A 21 -22.78 -15.70 0.81
C ALA A 21 -21.93 -15.73 -0.47
N VAL A 22 -22.45 -15.12 -1.55
CA VAL A 22 -21.76 -15.02 -2.84
C VAL A 22 -20.52 -14.13 -2.71
N VAL A 23 -20.66 -12.94 -2.13
CA VAL A 23 -19.52 -12.03 -1.93
C VAL A 23 -18.49 -12.70 -1.04
N ARG A 24 -18.89 -13.25 0.11
CA ARG A 24 -17.97 -13.95 1.01
C ARG A 24 -17.17 -15.05 0.30
N ARG A 25 -17.84 -15.87 -0.52
CA ARG A 25 -17.19 -16.98 -1.22
C ARG A 25 -16.25 -16.52 -2.33
N HIS A 26 -16.57 -15.47 -3.07
CA HIS A 26 -15.80 -15.06 -4.27
C HIS A 26 -14.93 -13.82 -4.06
N PHE A 27 -14.90 -13.24 -2.85
CA PHE A 27 -14.13 -12.04 -2.56
C PHE A 27 -12.62 -12.22 -2.85
N HIS A 28 -12.08 -13.41 -2.57
CA HIS A 28 -10.67 -13.72 -2.88
C HIS A 28 -10.38 -13.68 -4.38
N LEU A 29 -11.32 -14.09 -5.24
CA LEU A 29 -11.18 -14.04 -6.70
C LEU A 29 -11.19 -12.59 -7.20
N LEU A 30 -12.06 -11.75 -6.62
CA LEU A 30 -12.10 -10.32 -6.91
C LEU A 30 -10.76 -9.67 -6.54
N LEU A 31 -10.22 -10.02 -5.37
CA LEU A 31 -8.94 -9.50 -4.91
C LEU A 31 -7.78 -9.96 -5.81
N SER A 32 -7.75 -11.24 -6.22
CA SER A 32 -6.74 -11.73 -7.16
C SER A 32 -6.85 -11.07 -8.53
N ALA A 33 -8.07 -10.86 -9.04
CA ALA A 33 -8.29 -10.18 -10.31
C ALA A 33 -7.81 -8.72 -10.23
N LEU A 34 -8.07 -8.03 -9.12
CA LEU A 34 -7.61 -6.66 -8.90
C LEU A 34 -6.08 -6.56 -8.85
N LEU A 35 -5.40 -7.53 -8.22
CA LEU A 35 -3.94 -7.58 -8.21
C LEU A 35 -3.36 -7.83 -9.60
N MET A 36 -3.96 -8.74 -10.38
CA MET A 36 -3.53 -9.03 -11.75
C MET A 36 -3.78 -7.86 -12.71
N LEU A 37 -4.87 -7.10 -12.51
CA LEU A 37 -5.12 -5.86 -13.26
C LEU A 37 -4.29 -4.67 -12.76
N GLY A 38 -3.67 -4.77 -11.57
CA GLY A 38 -2.89 -3.70 -10.96
C GLY A 38 -1.85 -3.05 -11.90
N PRO A 39 -1.02 -3.82 -12.62
CA PRO A 39 -0.09 -3.28 -13.61
C PRO A 39 -0.77 -2.53 -14.75
N ALA A 40 -1.94 -2.98 -15.21
CA ALA A 40 -2.70 -2.29 -16.25
C ALA A 40 -3.23 -0.94 -15.76
N LEU A 41 -3.65 -0.85 -14.49
CA LEU A 41 -4.05 0.40 -13.84
C LEU A 41 -2.89 1.40 -13.69
N SER A 42 -1.64 0.91 -13.67
CA SER A 42 -0.44 1.76 -13.60
C SER A 42 -0.32 2.69 -14.81
N PHE A 43 -0.81 2.29 -16.00
CA PHE A 43 -0.80 3.15 -17.19
C PHE A 43 -1.74 4.35 -17.08
N TRP A 44 -2.79 4.24 -16.28
CA TRP A 44 -3.80 5.29 -16.08
C TRP A 44 -3.46 6.23 -14.92
N VAL A 45 -2.65 5.76 -13.97
CA VAL A 45 -2.24 6.54 -12.80
C VAL A 45 -0.99 7.35 -13.11
N SER A 46 -1.05 8.67 -12.87
CA SER A 46 0.10 9.55 -13.04
C SER A 46 1.28 9.12 -12.15
N GLN A 47 2.42 8.84 -12.77
CA GLN A 47 3.71 8.50 -12.15
C GLN A 47 4.23 9.58 -11.17
N HIS A 48 3.64 10.78 -11.18
CA HIS A 48 3.99 11.90 -10.30
C HIS A 48 3.21 11.91 -8.98
N SER A 49 2.29 10.97 -8.78
CA SER A 49 1.56 10.82 -7.52
C SER A 49 2.51 10.27 -6.44
N ILE A 50 2.48 10.86 -5.23
CA ILE A 50 3.32 10.42 -4.11
C ILE A 50 3.04 8.96 -3.72
N PHE A 51 1.80 8.50 -3.89
CA PHE A 51 1.43 7.11 -3.64
C PHE A 51 1.80 6.14 -4.77
N ALA A 52 2.21 6.65 -5.94
CA ALA A 52 2.68 5.81 -7.05
C ALA A 52 4.17 5.41 -6.89
N ARG A 53 4.94 6.15 -6.10
CA ARG A 53 6.37 5.89 -5.90
C ARG A 53 6.61 5.08 -4.63
N ARG A 54 6.97 3.80 -4.79
CA ARG A 54 7.26 2.83 -3.71
C ARG A 54 8.37 3.30 -2.75
N SER A 55 9.31 4.14 -3.22
CA SER A 55 10.42 4.64 -2.41
C SER A 55 10.04 5.79 -1.44
N HIS A 56 8.82 6.32 -1.49
CA HIS A 56 8.38 7.36 -0.56
C HIS A 56 8.11 6.83 0.85
N PHE A 57 8.55 7.60 1.85
CA PHE A 57 8.38 7.25 3.27
C PHE A 57 6.91 7.19 3.70
N LEU A 58 6.11 8.19 3.31
CA LEU A 58 4.69 8.25 3.66
C LEU A 58 3.89 7.04 3.14
N TYR A 59 4.22 6.59 1.93
CA TYR A 59 3.64 5.39 1.34
C TYR A 59 3.94 4.14 2.19
N ARG A 60 5.21 3.93 2.55
CA ARG A 60 5.62 2.80 3.40
C ARG A 60 4.99 2.86 4.80
N LEU A 61 4.98 4.04 5.42
CA LEU A 61 4.42 4.22 6.76
C LEU A 61 2.92 3.92 6.77
N PHE A 62 2.18 4.44 5.79
CA PHE A 62 0.73 4.22 5.68
C PHE A 62 0.40 2.74 5.51
N LEU A 63 1.04 2.05 4.56
CA LEU A 63 0.77 0.62 4.32
C LEU A 63 1.16 -0.25 5.51
N ARG A 64 2.31 0.01 6.14
CA ARG A 64 2.76 -0.72 7.33
C ARG A 64 1.86 -0.48 8.54
N SER A 65 1.24 0.70 8.63
CA SER A 65 0.23 1.00 9.65
C SER A 65 -1.09 0.26 9.44
N GLY A 66 -1.31 -0.32 8.25
CA GLY A 66 -2.57 -0.99 7.87
C GLY A 66 -3.02 -2.07 8.87
N TRP A 67 -2.08 -2.85 9.42
CA TRP A 67 -2.40 -3.84 10.45
C TRP A 67 -2.98 -3.20 11.72
N GLY A 68 -2.39 -2.10 12.18
CA GLY A 68 -2.85 -1.39 13.36
C GLY A 68 -4.25 -0.81 13.19
N TRP A 69 -4.55 -0.27 12.01
CA TRP A 69 -5.90 0.19 11.66
C TRP A 69 -6.90 -0.96 11.64
N THR A 70 -6.55 -2.09 11.02
CA THR A 70 -7.38 -3.31 10.99
C THR A 70 -7.66 -3.81 12.41
N CYS A 71 -6.66 -3.90 13.27
CA CYS A 71 -6.82 -4.28 14.68
C CYS A 71 -7.75 -3.31 15.42
N THR A 72 -7.60 -2.00 15.19
CA THR A 72 -8.43 -0.98 15.84
C THR A 72 -9.89 -1.11 15.41
N PHE A 73 -10.15 -1.20 14.10
CA PHE A 73 -11.51 -1.28 13.58
C PHE A 73 -12.18 -2.61 13.90
N VAL A 74 -11.54 -3.73 13.56
CA VAL A 74 -12.09 -5.07 13.82
C VAL A 74 -12.17 -5.34 15.32
N GLY A 75 -11.17 -4.97 16.10
CA GLY A 75 -11.19 -5.11 17.56
C GLY A 75 -12.32 -4.31 18.20
N SER A 76 -12.51 -3.06 17.79
CA SER A 76 -13.63 -2.22 18.26
C SER A 76 -14.98 -2.82 17.86
N PHE A 77 -15.11 -3.31 16.63
CA PHE A 77 -16.31 -4.00 16.15
C PHE A 77 -16.66 -5.23 17.00
N VAL A 78 -15.69 -6.10 17.25
CA VAL A 78 -15.87 -7.32 18.06
C VAL A 78 -16.22 -6.97 19.50
N PHE A 79 -15.55 -5.97 20.08
CA PHE A 79 -15.82 -5.51 21.44
C PHE A 79 -17.25 -4.96 21.58
N LEU A 80 -17.68 -4.10 20.65
CA LEU A 80 -19.04 -3.55 20.64
C LEU A 80 -20.09 -4.64 20.41
N LEU A 81 -19.85 -5.61 19.53
CA LEU A 81 -20.76 -6.74 19.31
C LEU A 81 -20.95 -7.56 20.60
N SER A 82 -19.86 -7.79 21.32
CA SER A 82 -19.81 -8.58 22.56
C SER A 82 -20.42 -7.85 23.76
N PHE A 83 -20.32 -6.51 23.80
CA PHE A 83 -20.88 -5.71 24.88
C PHE A 83 -22.35 -5.33 24.65
N SER A 84 -22.73 -4.98 23.41
CA SER A 84 -24.05 -4.41 23.10
C SER A 84 -25.10 -5.44 22.69
N ILE A 85 -24.74 -6.55 22.05
CA ILE A 85 -25.74 -7.48 21.47
C ILE A 85 -25.82 -8.78 22.28
N ARG A 86 -24.68 -9.43 22.56
CA ARG A 86 -24.65 -10.72 23.27
C ARG A 86 -23.46 -10.75 24.24
N ARG A 87 -23.74 -10.78 25.56
CA ARG A 87 -22.76 -10.92 26.66
C ARG A 87 -21.96 -12.25 26.67
N SER A 88 -21.68 -12.85 25.51
CA SER A 88 -20.96 -14.11 25.42
C SER A 88 -19.48 -13.88 25.11
N LEU A 89 -18.66 -13.96 26.15
CA LEU A 89 -17.20 -13.88 26.07
C LEU A 89 -16.60 -14.90 25.09
N ALA A 90 -17.17 -16.11 25.01
CA ALA A 90 -16.71 -17.15 24.09
C ALA A 90 -16.77 -16.74 22.61
N LEU A 91 -17.80 -15.96 22.22
CA LEU A 91 -17.92 -15.45 20.86
C LEU A 91 -16.87 -14.35 20.60
N SER A 92 -16.70 -13.43 21.55
CA SER A 92 -15.67 -12.38 21.49
C SER A 92 -14.27 -12.97 21.34
N VAL A 93 -13.94 -14.00 22.13
CA VAL A 93 -12.64 -14.67 22.09
C VAL A 93 -12.43 -15.37 20.75
N ARG A 94 -13.47 -15.96 20.17
CA ARG A 94 -13.39 -16.58 18.83
C ARG A 94 -13.10 -15.55 17.74
N HIS A 95 -13.68 -14.36 17.79
CA HIS A 95 -13.39 -13.31 16.80
C HIS A 95 -11.99 -12.70 17.01
N LEU A 96 -11.60 -12.47 18.26
CA LEU A 96 -10.24 -12.01 18.59
C LEU A 96 -9.17 -13.04 18.21
N SER A 97 -9.44 -14.34 18.34
CA SER A 97 -8.50 -15.39 17.94
C SER A 97 -8.29 -15.43 16.43
N ARG A 98 -9.29 -15.06 15.63
CA ARG A 98 -9.15 -14.93 14.17
C ARG A 98 -8.26 -13.76 13.80
N LEU A 99 -8.45 -12.59 14.43
CA LEU A 99 -7.57 -11.43 14.27
C LEU A 99 -6.12 -11.80 14.64
N GLY A 100 -5.93 -12.49 15.77
CA GLY A 100 -4.62 -12.99 16.19
C GLY A 100 -4.01 -13.99 15.20
N ALA A 101 -4.80 -14.95 14.72
CA ALA A 101 -4.36 -15.95 13.75
C ALA A 101 -3.95 -15.31 12.41
N THR A 102 -4.70 -14.31 11.92
CA THR A 102 -4.32 -13.54 10.73
C THR A 102 -3.01 -12.79 10.94
N GLY A 103 -2.81 -12.19 12.12
CA GLY A 103 -1.54 -11.52 12.46
C GLY A 103 -0.36 -12.49 12.53
N ALA A 104 -0.57 -13.67 13.10
CA ALA A 104 0.46 -14.72 13.14
C ALA A 104 0.78 -15.24 11.74
N LEU A 105 -0.24 -15.48 10.91
CA LEU A 105 -0.07 -15.91 9.52
C LEU A 105 0.71 -14.86 8.71
N TRP A 106 0.40 -13.58 8.91
CA TRP A 106 1.12 -12.47 8.33
C TRP A 106 2.62 -12.51 8.67
N LEU A 107 2.95 -12.59 9.96
CA LEU A 107 4.35 -12.64 10.42
C LEU A 107 5.07 -13.88 9.89
N CYS A 108 4.41 -15.04 9.91
CA CYS A 108 4.94 -16.28 9.38
C CYS A 108 5.27 -16.16 7.89
N PHE A 109 4.35 -15.59 7.10
CA PHE A 109 4.57 -15.39 5.68
C PHE A 109 5.67 -14.38 5.38
N CYS A 110 5.79 -13.29 6.16
CA CYS A 110 6.90 -12.36 6.01
C CYS A 110 8.25 -13.08 6.19
N LYS A 111 8.35 -13.93 7.22
CA LYS A 111 9.55 -14.75 7.44
C LYS A 111 9.78 -15.76 6.31
N LEU A 112 8.73 -16.38 5.80
CA LEU A 112 8.83 -17.29 4.67
C LEU A 112 9.30 -16.58 3.40
N LEU A 113 8.80 -15.38 3.13
CA LEU A 113 9.22 -14.55 2.00
C LEU A 113 10.67 -14.10 2.15
N ASP A 114 11.11 -13.70 3.35
CA ASP A 114 12.51 -13.37 3.62
C ASP A 114 13.42 -14.58 3.33
N LEU A 115 13.00 -15.79 3.75
CA LEU A 115 13.74 -17.02 3.48
C LEU A 115 13.75 -17.36 1.99
N LEU A 116 12.63 -17.22 1.30
CA LEU A 116 12.52 -17.49 -0.13
C LEU A 116 13.34 -16.49 -0.95
N GLU A 117 13.31 -15.20 -0.59
CA GLU A 117 14.15 -14.19 -1.22
C GLU A 117 15.62 -14.54 -1.05
N ASN A 118 16.06 -14.87 0.17
CA ASN A 118 17.44 -15.28 0.45
C ASN A 118 17.85 -16.57 -0.29
N ALA A 119 16.91 -17.50 -0.52
CA ALA A 119 17.19 -18.75 -1.23
C ALA A 119 17.21 -18.60 -2.75
N THR A 120 16.41 -17.67 -3.31
CA THR A 120 16.26 -17.47 -4.75
C THR A 120 17.11 -16.33 -5.31
N GLY A 121 17.61 -15.46 -4.43
CA GLY A 121 18.40 -14.31 -4.83
C GLY A 121 19.88 -14.62 -5.01
N SER A 122 20.50 -13.83 -5.87
CA SER A 122 21.92 -13.88 -6.17
C SER A 122 22.57 -12.53 -5.89
N CYS A 123 23.82 -12.57 -5.44
CA CYS A 123 24.62 -11.39 -5.19
C CYS A 123 25.53 -11.08 -6.38
N PHE A 124 25.52 -9.82 -6.80
CA PHE A 124 26.23 -9.33 -7.98
C PHE A 124 27.24 -8.25 -7.60
N GLN A 125 28.45 -8.37 -8.12
CA GLN A 125 29.48 -7.36 -7.93
C GLN A 125 29.36 -6.29 -9.02
N PRO A 126 29.24 -4.99 -8.68
CA PRO A 126 29.34 -3.92 -9.66
C PRO A 126 30.81 -3.82 -10.15
N LEU A 127 31.05 -4.03 -11.46
CA LEU A 127 32.38 -3.86 -12.03
C LEU A 127 32.67 -2.36 -12.20
N LEU A 128 33.53 -1.80 -11.35
CA LEU A 128 34.05 -0.45 -11.53
C LEU A 128 35.21 -0.51 -12.55
N GLY A 129 34.89 -0.40 -13.84
CA GLY A 129 35.91 -0.40 -14.90
C GLY A 129 35.34 -0.22 -16.30
N GLY A 130 35.14 1.03 -16.71
CA GLY A 130 34.86 1.42 -18.10
C GLY A 130 33.53 2.16 -18.27
N ALA A 131 33.62 3.49 -18.35
CA ALA A 131 32.58 4.31 -18.96
C ALA A 131 32.36 3.88 -20.41
N GLU A 132 31.17 4.19 -20.93
CA GLU A 132 30.77 4.08 -22.34
C GLU A 132 30.42 2.65 -22.81
N LEU A 133 29.20 2.21 -22.52
CA LEU A 133 28.20 1.84 -23.54
C LEU A 133 26.97 1.24 -22.84
N ALA A 134 25.83 1.85 -23.13
CA ALA A 134 24.52 1.39 -22.73
C ALA A 134 24.24 0.00 -23.34
N GLU A 135 23.50 -0.79 -22.55
CA GLU A 135 22.96 -2.12 -22.87
C GLU A 135 24.01 -3.25 -22.91
N GLU A 136 23.80 -4.29 -22.10
CA GLU A 136 24.55 -5.57 -22.11
C GLU A 136 25.93 -5.65 -21.42
N GLN A 137 26.10 -5.07 -20.22
CA GLN A 137 27.32 -5.33 -19.43
C GLN A 137 27.19 -6.63 -18.58
N PRO A 138 28.19 -7.55 -18.62
CA PRO A 138 28.11 -8.87 -18.00
C PRO A 138 28.27 -8.74 -16.47
N LEU A 139 27.15 -8.88 -15.78
CA LEU A 139 27.09 -9.03 -14.32
C LEU A 139 27.75 -10.37 -13.93
N LEU A 140 28.98 -10.32 -13.43
CA LEU A 140 29.65 -11.50 -12.88
C LEU A 140 28.94 -11.93 -11.57
N VAL A 141 28.23 -13.05 -11.64
CA VAL A 141 27.60 -13.73 -10.49
C VAL A 141 28.72 -14.22 -9.58
N LEU A 142 28.92 -13.56 -8.43
CA LEU A 142 30.09 -13.84 -7.59
C LEU A 142 29.83 -14.85 -6.47
N ARG A 143 28.58 -15.21 -6.14
CA ARG A 143 28.31 -16.30 -5.18
C ARG A 143 26.84 -16.68 -5.06
N GLU A 144 26.54 -17.94 -5.37
CA GLU A 144 25.31 -18.60 -4.93
C GLU A 144 25.44 -18.91 -3.42
N GLY A 145 24.44 -18.53 -2.60
CA GLY A 145 24.35 -18.91 -1.19
C GLY A 145 24.80 -17.88 -0.14
N VAL A 146 25.14 -16.64 -0.53
CA VAL A 146 25.38 -15.55 0.43
C VAL A 146 24.05 -14.89 0.79
N SER A 147 23.85 -14.55 2.07
CA SER A 147 22.61 -13.89 2.49
C SER A 147 22.52 -12.45 1.96
N LYS A 148 21.30 -11.95 1.76
CA LYS A 148 21.06 -10.57 1.30
C LYS A 148 21.79 -9.52 2.15
N ASN A 149 21.82 -9.70 3.47
CA ASN A 149 22.44 -8.76 4.39
C ASN A 149 23.96 -8.70 4.20
N GLU A 150 24.62 -9.85 4.07
CA GLU A 150 26.06 -9.93 3.81
C GLU A 150 26.42 -9.32 2.44
N CYS A 151 25.58 -9.58 1.44
CA CYS A 151 25.74 -9.01 0.09
C CYS A 151 25.68 -7.47 0.12
N VAL A 152 24.63 -6.91 0.73
CA VAL A 152 24.44 -5.45 0.80
C VAL A 152 25.49 -4.79 1.69
N GLN A 153 25.90 -5.43 2.78
CA GLN A 153 26.99 -4.92 3.63
C GLN A 153 28.34 -4.89 2.91
N ALA A 154 28.58 -5.80 1.98
CA ALA A 154 29.76 -5.81 1.13
C ALA A 154 29.71 -4.78 -0.01
N GLY A 155 28.67 -3.93 -0.09
CA GLY A 155 28.52 -2.93 -1.15
C GLY A 155 28.14 -3.52 -2.51
N MET A 156 27.67 -4.77 -2.53
CA MET A 156 27.24 -5.48 -3.74
C MET A 156 25.74 -5.30 -4.00
N LEU A 157 25.31 -5.63 -5.21
CA LEU A 157 23.92 -5.55 -5.66
C LEU A 157 23.22 -6.89 -5.48
N TRP A 158 22.05 -6.89 -4.83
CA TRP A 158 21.21 -8.08 -4.65
C TRP A 158 20.10 -8.11 -5.69
N SER A 159 19.98 -9.22 -6.44
CA SER A 159 18.83 -9.47 -7.32
C SER A 159 18.12 -10.74 -6.89
N GLY A 160 16.86 -10.63 -6.54
CA GLY A 160 16.03 -11.75 -6.10
C GLY A 160 14.55 -11.44 -6.27
N TYR A 161 13.71 -12.46 -6.14
CA TYR A 161 12.27 -12.31 -6.29
C TYR A 161 11.66 -11.61 -5.06
N GLN A 162 11.54 -10.28 -5.13
CA GLN A 162 10.95 -9.46 -4.06
C GLN A 162 9.43 -9.46 -4.16
N VAL A 163 8.79 -10.35 -3.39
CA VAL A 163 7.34 -10.29 -3.18
C VAL A 163 7.01 -9.11 -2.28
N SER A 164 5.99 -8.32 -2.67
CA SER A 164 5.58 -7.16 -1.87
C SER A 164 4.85 -7.62 -0.61
N GLU A 165 5.58 -7.59 0.52
CA GLU A 165 5.03 -7.75 1.87
C GLU A 165 3.75 -6.92 2.03
N GLU A 166 3.80 -5.63 1.70
CA GLU A 166 2.71 -4.68 1.94
C GLU A 166 1.40 -5.03 1.19
N VAL A 167 1.51 -5.61 0.00
CA VAL A 167 0.34 -6.06 -0.78
C VAL A 167 -0.29 -7.27 -0.11
N PHE A 168 0.53 -8.20 0.39
CA PHE A 168 0.04 -9.35 1.15
C PHE A 168 -0.67 -8.91 2.44
N LEU A 169 -0.18 -7.88 3.14
CA LEU A 169 -0.82 -7.35 4.35
C LEU A 169 -2.22 -6.83 4.04
N LEU A 170 -2.29 -6.00 3.01
CA LEU A 170 -3.54 -5.37 2.61
C LEU A 170 -4.57 -6.42 2.19
N CYS A 171 -4.12 -7.45 1.47
CA CYS A 171 -4.98 -8.56 1.08
C CYS A 171 -5.52 -9.34 2.28
N LEU A 172 -4.66 -9.69 3.24
CA LEU A 172 -5.07 -10.34 4.47
C LEU A 172 -6.04 -9.49 5.28
N CYS A 173 -5.80 -8.17 5.36
CA CYS A 173 -6.71 -7.24 6.02
C CYS A 173 -8.08 -7.23 5.34
N CYS A 174 -8.13 -7.13 4.01
CA CYS A 174 -9.40 -7.14 3.27
C CYS A 174 -10.17 -8.46 3.46
N LEU A 175 -9.48 -9.61 3.44
CA LEU A 175 -10.09 -10.92 3.67
C LEU A 175 -10.64 -11.04 5.09
N LEU A 176 -9.88 -10.59 6.10
CA LEU A 176 -10.33 -10.57 7.49
C LEU A 176 -11.55 -9.66 7.67
N LEU A 177 -11.54 -8.46 7.10
CA LEU A 177 -12.67 -7.54 7.14
C LEU A 177 -13.92 -8.14 6.47
N ALA A 178 -13.77 -8.75 5.29
CA ALA A 178 -14.88 -9.40 4.60
C ALA A 178 -15.49 -10.55 5.43
N GLU A 179 -14.65 -11.30 6.13
CA GLU A 179 -15.09 -12.41 6.97
C GLU A 179 -15.78 -11.97 8.26
N GLU A 180 -15.30 -10.90 8.90
CA GLU A 180 -15.91 -10.35 10.12
C GLU A 180 -17.21 -9.58 9.83
N THR A 181 -17.31 -8.96 8.65
CA THR A 181 -18.55 -8.30 8.19
C THR A 181 -19.62 -9.28 7.69
N ALA A 182 -19.28 -10.53 7.42
CA ALA A 182 -20.26 -11.55 7.00
C ALA A 182 -21.34 -11.84 8.06
N VAL A 183 -21.15 -11.41 9.30
CA VAL A 183 -22.16 -11.53 10.38
C VAL A 183 -23.47 -10.79 10.04
N PHE A 184 -23.42 -9.80 9.14
CA PHE A 184 -24.60 -9.07 8.69
C PHE A 184 -25.60 -9.96 7.94
N GLY A 185 -25.15 -11.01 7.25
CA GLY A 185 -26.04 -11.92 6.53
C GLY A 185 -27.05 -12.61 7.44
N PRO A 186 -26.59 -13.40 8.44
CA PRO A 186 -27.47 -14.00 9.43
C PRO A 186 -28.31 -12.97 10.20
N TYR A 187 -27.73 -11.83 10.57
CA TYR A 187 -28.44 -10.76 11.29
C TYR A 187 -29.63 -10.20 10.49
N LEU A 188 -29.46 -9.96 9.19
CA LEU A 188 -30.53 -9.51 8.30
C LEU A 188 -31.58 -10.61 8.07
N SER A 189 -31.16 -11.87 7.96
CA SER A 189 -32.09 -13.01 7.79
C SER A 189 -33.02 -13.22 8.98
N LEU A 190 -32.61 -12.78 10.18
CA LEU A 190 -33.40 -12.83 11.41
C LEU A 190 -34.40 -11.66 11.55
N GLY A 191 -34.58 -10.83 10.51
CA GLY A 191 -35.44 -9.65 10.56
C GLY A 191 -34.83 -8.47 11.34
N GLY A 192 -33.52 -8.52 11.63
CA GLY A 192 -32.80 -7.43 12.26
C GLY A 192 -32.81 -6.19 11.38
N SER A 193 -33.33 -5.07 11.90
CA SER A 193 -33.11 -3.77 11.29
C SER A 193 -31.60 -3.49 11.24
N SER A 194 -31.07 -3.27 10.04
CA SER A 194 -29.70 -2.74 9.82
C SER A 194 -29.43 -1.45 10.62
N GLY A 195 -30.50 -0.79 11.10
CA GLY A 195 -30.48 0.53 11.66
C GLY A 195 -29.96 0.68 13.09
N ALA A 196 -29.77 -0.37 13.90
CA ALA A 196 -29.26 -0.20 15.27
C ALA A 196 -27.74 -0.48 15.40
N PRO A 197 -27.25 -1.69 15.06
CA PRO A 197 -25.82 -2.00 15.20
C PRO A 197 -24.95 -1.31 14.15
N LEU A 198 -25.45 -1.12 12.92
CA LEU A 198 -24.71 -0.39 11.88
C LEU A 198 -24.69 1.12 12.13
N ARG A 199 -25.76 1.73 12.68
CA ARG A 199 -25.80 3.18 13.00
C ARG A 199 -25.02 3.55 14.26
N ALA A 200 -24.74 2.60 15.16
CA ALA A 200 -23.75 2.81 16.23
C ALA A 200 -22.31 2.82 15.69
N TYR A 201 -22.07 2.15 14.55
CA TYR A 201 -20.76 2.04 13.90
C TYR A 201 -20.50 3.15 12.85
N PHE A 202 -21.56 3.57 12.15
CA PHE A 202 -21.55 4.63 11.13
C PHE A 202 -21.57 6.10 11.60
N PRO A 203 -21.47 6.52 12.88
CA PRO A 203 -21.17 7.93 13.17
C PRO A 203 -19.68 8.23 12.91
N GLN A 204 -18.81 7.25 13.15
CA GLN A 204 -17.36 7.38 12.99
C GLN A 204 -16.90 7.13 11.54
N PHE A 205 -17.56 6.23 10.83
CA PHE A 205 -17.21 5.89 9.45
C PHE A 205 -17.33 7.07 8.45
N PRO A 206 -18.38 7.91 8.44
CA PRO A 206 -18.45 9.10 7.62
C PRO A 206 -17.46 10.16 8.09
N THR A 207 -17.19 10.35 9.39
CA THR A 207 -16.11 11.28 9.82
C THR A 207 -14.71 10.79 9.40
N GLN A 208 -14.50 9.49 9.27
CA GLN A 208 -13.24 8.89 8.81
C GLN A 208 -13.13 8.87 7.29
N LEU A 209 -14.23 8.66 6.57
CA LEU A 209 -14.32 8.88 5.11
C LEU A 209 -14.20 10.37 4.78
N LEU A 210 -14.77 11.27 5.57
CA LEU A 210 -14.56 12.72 5.47
C LEU A 210 -13.11 13.05 5.81
N GLY A 211 -12.51 12.43 6.83
CA GLY A 211 -11.10 12.61 7.17
C GLY A 211 -10.16 12.10 6.08
N GLY A 212 -10.46 10.95 5.48
CA GLY A 212 -9.75 10.40 4.33
C GLY A 212 -9.95 11.23 3.06
N ALA A 213 -11.16 11.72 2.81
CA ALA A 213 -11.47 12.60 1.69
C ALA A 213 -10.86 14.00 1.88
N LEU A 214 -10.89 14.57 3.08
CA LEU A 214 -10.25 15.83 3.45
C LEU A 214 -8.72 15.68 3.44
N GLY A 215 -8.19 14.51 3.83
CA GLY A 215 -6.79 14.15 3.64
C GLY A 215 -6.41 14.14 2.17
N CYS A 216 -7.18 13.44 1.33
CA CYS A 216 -6.99 13.39 -0.12
C CYS A 216 -7.17 14.75 -0.81
N LEU A 217 -8.14 15.56 -0.36
CA LEU A 217 -8.43 16.89 -0.91
C LEU A 217 -7.41 17.92 -0.44
N SER A 218 -7.04 17.95 0.85
CA SER A 218 -5.97 18.81 1.35
C SER A 218 -4.65 18.47 0.66
N TRP A 219 -4.35 17.18 0.49
CA TRP A 219 -3.21 16.74 -0.28
C TRP A 219 -3.27 17.17 -1.75
N ARG A 220 -4.41 16.98 -2.43
CA ARG A 220 -4.60 17.45 -3.81
C ARG A 220 -4.48 18.97 -3.93
N LEU A 221 -5.00 19.74 -2.98
CA LEU A 221 -4.93 21.21 -2.97
C LEU A 221 -3.51 21.71 -2.66
N LEU A 222 -2.80 21.08 -1.71
CA LEU A 222 -1.39 21.38 -1.45
C LEU A 222 -0.55 21.07 -2.69
N TYR A 223 -0.73 19.88 -3.28
CA TYR A 223 0.11 19.39 -4.37
C TYR A 223 -0.20 20.00 -5.73
N GLN A 224 -1.47 20.27 -6.03
CA GLN A 224 -1.87 20.91 -7.29
C GLN A 224 -1.88 22.44 -7.21
N GLY A 225 -2.14 23.03 -6.04
CA GLY A 225 -2.15 24.48 -5.83
C GLY A 225 -0.79 25.01 -5.37
N TRP A 226 -0.42 24.74 -4.12
CA TRP A 226 0.76 25.32 -3.47
C TRP A 226 2.09 25.00 -4.18
N TYR A 227 2.28 23.75 -4.61
CA TYR A 227 3.50 23.31 -5.28
C TYR A 227 3.59 23.68 -6.78
N ARG A 228 2.49 24.11 -7.43
CA ARG A 228 2.49 24.55 -8.84
C ARG A 228 2.53 26.07 -9.02
N LEU A 229 2.14 26.84 -8.01
CA LEU A 229 2.36 28.28 -7.98
C LEU A 229 3.88 28.54 -7.99
N GLY A 230 4.32 29.45 -8.87
CA GLY A 230 5.74 29.77 -9.04
C GLY A 230 6.41 30.19 -7.72
N PRO A 231 7.74 30.09 -7.63
CA PRO A 231 8.47 30.37 -6.40
C PRO A 231 8.16 31.78 -5.89
N SER A 232 7.59 31.85 -4.69
CA SER A 232 7.37 33.08 -3.93
C SER A 232 7.93 32.87 -2.51
N TRP A 233 8.05 33.92 -1.71
CA TRP A 233 8.69 33.87 -0.39
C TRP A 233 8.09 32.83 0.59
N PHE A 234 6.85 32.37 0.33
CA PHE A 234 6.16 31.34 1.12
C PHE A 234 6.02 29.97 0.40
N CYS A 235 6.31 29.87 -0.89
CA CYS A 235 6.09 28.65 -1.67
C CYS A 235 7.42 28.06 -2.17
N PRO A 236 7.83 26.85 -1.74
CA PRO A 236 9.12 26.26 -2.09
C PRO A 236 9.23 25.76 -3.54
N GLY A 237 8.17 25.86 -4.35
CA GLY A 237 8.12 25.32 -5.71
C GLY A 237 8.14 23.78 -5.76
N ARG A 238 8.08 23.20 -6.97
CA ARG A 238 8.00 21.74 -7.15
C ARG A 238 9.23 21.02 -6.57
N PRO A 239 9.06 19.87 -5.89
CA PRO A 239 10.19 19.09 -5.40
C PRO A 239 11.09 18.66 -6.57
N GLY A 240 12.39 18.98 -6.51
CA GLY A 240 13.38 18.58 -7.52
C GLY A 240 13.79 19.66 -8.53
N LEU A 241 13.18 20.86 -8.50
CA LEU A 241 13.66 21.98 -9.30
C LEU A 241 15.04 22.45 -8.80
N GLY A 242 16.07 22.39 -9.66
CA GLY A 242 17.42 22.90 -9.36
C GLY A 242 18.43 21.88 -8.81
N LEU A 243 18.03 20.61 -8.60
CA LEU A 243 18.92 19.56 -8.06
C LEU A 243 19.93 19.01 -9.09
N LEU A 244 19.72 19.26 -10.38
CA LEU A 244 20.68 18.95 -11.44
C LEU A 244 20.89 20.23 -12.27
N ASN A 245 21.86 21.04 -11.84
CA ASN A 245 22.31 22.19 -12.60
C ASN A 245 23.10 21.69 -13.82
N THR A 246 22.46 21.60 -14.98
CA THR A 246 23.02 21.14 -16.27
C THR A 246 24.12 22.05 -16.84
N ARG A 247 24.60 23.03 -16.07
CA ARG A 247 25.65 23.99 -16.47
C ARG A 247 27.07 23.44 -16.45
N SER A 248 27.33 22.29 -15.80
CA SER A 248 28.67 21.68 -15.81
C SER A 248 28.97 20.97 -17.13
N GLY A 249 28.00 20.24 -17.69
CA GLY A 249 28.20 19.46 -18.91
C GLY A 249 28.39 20.28 -20.19
N SER A 250 27.84 21.50 -20.25
CA SER A 250 27.95 22.35 -21.44
C SER A 250 29.35 22.96 -21.61
N ARG A 251 30.02 23.34 -20.52
CA ARG A 251 31.39 23.89 -20.57
C ARG A 251 32.46 22.83 -20.81
N GLU A 252 32.19 21.60 -20.40
CA GLU A 252 33.12 20.48 -20.57
C GLU A 252 33.06 19.95 -22.01
N ALA A 253 31.87 19.86 -22.60
CA ALA A 253 31.68 19.52 -24.01
C ALA A 253 32.31 20.55 -24.97
N GLU A 254 32.26 21.84 -24.62
CA GLU A 254 32.87 22.92 -25.42
C GLU A 254 34.41 22.89 -25.36
N LYS A 255 34.99 22.53 -24.21
CA LYS A 255 36.45 22.35 -24.06
C LYS A 255 36.99 21.13 -24.80
N VAL A 256 36.24 20.02 -24.79
CA VAL A 256 36.63 18.80 -25.52
C VAL A 256 36.59 19.03 -27.02
N LYS A 257 35.59 19.78 -27.53
CA LYS A 257 35.49 20.12 -28.94
C LYS A 257 36.63 21.04 -29.43
N ALA A 258 37.00 22.04 -28.62
CA ALA A 258 38.11 22.94 -28.94
C ALA A 258 39.50 22.26 -28.91
N ALA A 259 39.67 21.17 -28.16
CA ALA A 259 40.92 20.41 -28.11
C ALA A 259 41.09 19.45 -29.31
N VAL A 260 39.99 18.97 -29.89
CA VAL A 260 40.00 18.07 -31.05
C VAL A 260 40.28 18.84 -32.35
N ASP A 261 39.76 20.06 -32.49
CA ASP A 261 39.98 20.89 -33.68
C ASP A 261 41.42 21.46 -33.77
N HIS A 262 42.25 21.30 -32.74
CA HIS A 262 43.63 21.80 -32.71
C HIS A 262 44.68 20.73 -33.08
N ILE A 263 44.25 19.48 -33.30
CA ILE A 263 45.10 18.31 -33.61
C ILE A 263 44.93 17.84 -35.07
N GLN A 264 43.99 18.44 -35.82
CA GLN A 264 43.80 18.23 -37.26
C GLN A 264 44.26 19.44 -38.07
#